data_AF-A0A6P1E0I0-F1
#
_entry.id   AF-A0A6P1E0I0-F1
#
_cell.length_a   1.000
_cell.length_b   1.000
_cell.length_c   1.000
_cell.angle_alpha   90.00
_cell.angle_beta   90.00
_cell.angle_gamma   90.00
#
_symmetry.space_group_name_H-M   'P 1'
#
loop_
_entity.id
_entity.type
_entity.pdbx_description
1 polymer ?
#
loop_
_entity_poly.entity_id
_entity_poly.type
_entity_poly.pdbx_seq_one_letter_code
_entity_poly.pdbx_strand_id
1 'polypeptide(L)'
;MRLVIILIAIGWGVSAVWAFAWSTTKSRDAKMTAAYIFLWPLLAVILLLNEPVALWLSVPVIFGFLPWLLAGPHLSAILKDPAASKADEVIGIPRGYWKWGGIAAVLLGLLFDGYA
;
A
#
# COMPACT_ATOMS: atom_id res chain seq x y z
N MET A 1 -24.04 -5.63 -9.48
CA MET A 1 -22.72 -4.99 -9.38
C MET A 1 -22.48 -4.31 -8.02
N ARG A 2 -23.35 -3.41 -7.55
CA ARG A 2 -23.18 -2.71 -6.25
C ARG A 2 -22.94 -3.63 -5.04
N LEU A 3 -23.75 -4.67 -4.86
CA LEU A 3 -23.59 -5.62 -3.75
C LEU A 3 -22.26 -6.39 -3.80
N VAL A 4 -21.79 -6.75 -5.00
CA VAL A 4 -20.50 -7.44 -5.18
C VAL A 4 -19.34 -6.56 -4.73
N ILE A 5 -19.35 -5.28 -5.11
CA ILE A 5 -18.32 -4.31 -4.70
C ILE A 5 -18.33 -4.11 -3.18
N ILE A 6 -19.52 -4.02 -2.57
CA ILE A 6 -19.65 -3.89 -1.11
C ILE A 6 -19.09 -5.13 -0.41
N LEU A 7 -19.40 -6.34 -0.88
CA LEU A 7 -18.87 -7.57 -0.30
C LEU A 7 -17.35 -7.68 -0.44
N ILE A 8 -16.79 -7.26 -1.58
CA ILE A 8 -15.33 -7.19 -1.78
C ILE A 8 -14.71 -6.20 -0.80
N ALA A 9 -15.29 -5.02 -0.63
CA ALA A 9 -14.78 -3.99 0.29
C ALA A 9 -14.83 -4.46 1.75
N ILE A 10 -15.94 -5.09 2.17
CA ILE A 10 -16.07 -5.67 3.52
C ILE A 10 -15.07 -6.82 3.72
N GLY A 11 -15.01 -7.76 2.77
CA GLY A 11 -14.08 -8.90 2.83
C GLY A 11 -12.63 -8.45 2.90
N TRP A 12 -12.26 -7.42 2.13
CA TRP A 12 -10.96 -6.79 2.21
C TRP A 12 -10.74 -6.14 3.58
N GLY A 13 -11.67 -5.31 4.07
CA GLY A 13 -11.52 -4.60 5.33
C GLY A 13 -11.33 -5.55 6.52
N VAL A 14 -12.13 -6.61 6.57
CA VAL A 14 -11.99 -7.69 7.57
C VAL A 14 -10.63 -8.37 7.45
N SER A 15 -10.20 -8.71 6.23
CA SER A 15 -8.90 -9.36 5.98
C SER A 15 -7.72 -8.46 6.38
N ALA A 16 -7.81 -7.15 6.13
CA ALA A 16 -6.78 -6.18 6.48
C ALA A 16 -6.66 -5.98 7.99
N VAL A 17 -7.79 -5.86 8.69
CA VAL A 17 -7.82 -5.78 10.17
C VAL A 17 -7.30 -7.06 10.79
N TRP A 18 -7.72 -8.22 10.28
CA TRP A 18 -7.21 -9.51 10.72
C TRP A 18 -5.70 -9.61 10.52
N ALA A 19 -5.21 -9.31 9.32
CA ALA A 19 -3.78 -9.35 8.98
C ALA A 19 -2.97 -8.43 9.90
N PHE A 20 -3.47 -7.23 10.16
CA PHE A 20 -2.86 -6.29 11.10
C PHE A 20 -2.80 -6.86 12.51
N ALA A 21 -3.92 -7.32 13.06
CA ALA A 21 -4.00 -7.91 14.39
C ALA A 21 -3.05 -9.12 14.55
N TRP A 22 -3.02 -10.01 13.56
CA TRP A 22 -2.15 -11.20 13.53
C TRP A 22 -0.67 -10.85 13.48
N SER A 23 -0.31 -9.72 12.86
CA SER A 23 1.08 -9.27 12.72
C SER A 23 1.66 -8.58 13.98
N THR A 24 0.82 -8.23 14.97
CA THR A 24 1.22 -7.41 16.14
C THR A 24 2.33 -8.04 17.00
N THR A 25 2.45 -9.37 17.01
CA THR A 25 3.50 -10.11 17.71
C THR A 25 4.60 -10.64 16.79
N LYS A 26 4.58 -10.26 15.51
CA LYS A 26 5.49 -10.75 14.45
C LYS A 26 6.62 -9.76 14.15
N SER A 27 7.45 -10.10 13.14
CA SER A 27 8.57 -9.28 12.69
C SER A 27 8.15 -7.87 12.29
N ARG A 28 9.10 -6.93 12.30
CA ARG A 28 8.84 -5.54 11.87
C ARG A 28 8.32 -5.46 10.44
N ASP A 29 8.85 -6.29 9.55
CA ASP A 29 8.41 -6.34 8.14
C ASP A 29 6.96 -6.83 8.00
N ALA A 30 6.55 -7.83 8.80
CA ALA A 30 5.16 -8.27 8.84
C ALA A 30 4.20 -7.17 9.29
N LYS A 31 4.58 -6.42 10.33
CA LYS A 31 3.81 -5.27 10.82
C LYS A 31 3.68 -4.17 9.77
N MET A 32 4.79 -3.82 9.11
CA MET A 32 4.80 -2.79 8.07
C MET A 32 3.97 -3.20 6.86
N THR A 33 4.08 -4.46 6.44
CA THR A 33 3.30 -5.00 5.32
C THR A 33 1.81 -5.02 5.64
N ALA A 34 1.42 -5.50 6.82
CA ALA A 34 0.02 -5.51 7.24
C ALA A 34 -0.55 -4.08 7.40
N ALA A 35 0.24 -3.15 7.97
CA ALA A 35 -0.12 -1.74 8.04
C ALA A 35 -0.32 -1.15 6.65
N TYR A 36 0.55 -1.47 5.69
CA TYR A 36 0.44 -0.97 4.33
C TYR A 36 -0.79 -1.50 3.60
N ILE A 37 -1.10 -2.80 3.75
CA ILE A 37 -2.33 -3.41 3.23
C ILE A 37 -3.54 -2.62 3.71
N PHE A 38 -3.60 -2.27 5.00
CA PHE A 38 -4.72 -1.55 5.60
C PHE A 38 -4.77 -0.05 5.24
N LEU A 39 -3.62 0.65 5.36
CA LEU A 39 -3.56 2.10 5.25
C LEU A 39 -3.69 2.60 3.80
N TRP A 40 -3.25 1.83 2.80
CA TRP A 40 -3.28 2.31 1.42
C TRP A 40 -4.72 2.54 0.91
N PRO A 41 -5.70 1.61 1.07
CA PRO A 41 -7.07 1.88 0.69
C PRO A 41 -7.74 2.96 1.53
N LEU A 42 -7.39 3.07 2.82
CA LEU A 42 -7.88 4.15 3.66
C LEU A 42 -7.44 5.52 3.10
N LEU A 43 -6.17 5.63 2.71
CA LEU A 43 -5.64 6.82 2.04
C LEU A 43 -6.37 7.10 0.72
N ALA A 44 -6.61 6.08 -0.11
CA ALA A 44 -7.34 6.22 -1.36
C ALA A 44 -8.77 6.75 -1.15
N VAL A 45 -9.48 6.24 -0.12
CA VAL A 45 -10.82 6.74 0.24
C VAL A 45 -10.76 8.18 0.74
N ILE A 46 -9.79 8.52 1.59
CA ILE A 46 -9.62 9.90 2.07
C ILE A 46 -9.41 10.85 0.89
N LEU A 47 -8.54 10.51 -0.07
CA LEU A 47 -8.30 11.34 -1.25
C LEU A 47 -9.57 11.50 -2.09
N LEU A 48 -10.32 10.42 -2.34
CA LEU A 48 -11.58 10.46 -3.08
C LEU A 48 -12.62 11.39 -2.42
N LEU A 49 -12.68 11.41 -1.09
CA LEU A 49 -13.61 12.27 -0.35
C LEU A 49 -13.17 13.74 -0.30
N ASN A 50 -11.94 14.05 -0.68
CA ASN A 50 -11.35 15.40 -0.62
C ASN A 50 -10.98 15.93 -2.02
N GLU A 51 -11.71 15.51 -3.06
CA GLU A 51 -11.52 16.07 -4.41
C GLU A 51 -11.88 17.58 -4.45
N PRO A 52 -11.12 18.41 -5.21
CA PRO A 52 -9.98 18.03 -6.06
C PRO A 52 -8.68 17.80 -5.28
N VAL A 53 -7.92 16.77 -5.67
CA VAL A 53 -6.63 16.41 -5.07
C VAL A 53 -5.49 16.81 -6.01
N ALA A 54 -4.48 17.49 -5.49
CA ALA A 54 -3.29 17.87 -6.26
C ALA A 54 -2.56 16.64 -6.86
N LEU A 55 -2.08 16.74 -8.11
CA LEU A 55 -1.51 15.59 -8.82
C LEU A 55 -0.19 15.13 -8.20
N TRP A 56 0.61 16.05 -7.64
CA TRP A 56 1.81 15.68 -6.88
C TRP A 56 1.53 14.75 -5.69
N LEU A 57 0.29 14.69 -5.20
CA LEU A 57 -0.15 13.80 -4.13
C LEU A 57 -0.87 12.55 -4.67
N SER A 58 -1.79 12.70 -5.62
CA SER A 58 -2.59 11.57 -6.13
C SER A 58 -1.75 10.59 -6.96
N VAL A 59 -0.79 11.08 -7.75
CA VAL A 59 0.07 10.23 -8.60
C VAL A 59 0.89 9.24 -7.77
N PRO A 60 1.65 9.65 -6.71
CA PRO A 60 2.31 8.69 -5.82
C PRO A 60 1.39 7.65 -5.20
N VAL A 61 0.17 8.04 -4.80
CA VAL A 61 -0.79 7.10 -4.21
C VAL A 61 -1.22 6.05 -5.21
N ILE A 62 -1.51 6.45 -6.46
CA ILE A 62 -1.84 5.53 -7.56
C ILE A 62 -0.69 4.54 -7.79
N PHE A 63 0.56 5.01 -7.85
CA PHE A 63 1.71 4.10 -8.00
C PHE A 63 1.90 3.14 -6.82
N GLY A 64 1.50 3.57 -5.61
CA GLY A 64 1.44 2.69 -4.44
C GLY A 64 0.48 1.50 -4.59
N PHE A 65 -0.45 1.52 -5.54
CA PHE A 65 -1.35 0.38 -5.76
C PHE A 65 -0.59 -0.90 -6.15
N LEU A 66 0.49 -0.78 -6.92
CA LEU A 66 1.26 -1.92 -7.40
C LEU A 66 1.95 -2.68 -6.24
N PRO A 67 2.73 -2.02 -5.36
CA PRO A 67 3.21 -2.66 -4.14
C PRO A 67 2.09 -3.22 -3.26
N TRP A 68 0.93 -2.56 -3.20
CA TRP A 68 -0.18 -3.01 -2.37
C TRP A 68 -0.74 -4.35 -2.84
N LEU A 69 -0.86 -4.56 -4.16
CA LEU A 69 -1.24 -5.86 -4.74
C LEU A 69 -0.26 -6.99 -4.36
N LEU A 70 1.03 -6.66 -4.25
CA LEU A 70 2.09 -7.62 -3.92
C LEU A 70 2.26 -7.84 -2.39
N ALA A 71 1.70 -6.96 -1.57
CA ALA A 71 1.87 -6.99 -0.12
C ALA A 71 1.24 -8.24 0.53
N GLY A 72 0.12 -8.74 0.00
CA GLY A 72 -0.53 -9.96 0.51
C GLY A 72 0.34 -11.21 0.38
N PRO A 73 0.82 -11.55 -0.83
CA PRO A 73 1.79 -12.64 -1.05
C PRO A 73 3.05 -12.50 -0.19
N HIS A 74 3.63 -11.29 -0.12
CA HIS A 74 4.80 -11.02 0.72
C HIS A 74 4.53 -11.31 2.20
N LEU A 75 3.41 -10.80 2.73
CA LEU A 75 2.99 -11.06 4.12
C LEU A 75 2.83 -12.57 4.38
N SER A 76 2.21 -13.30 3.45
CA SER A 76 2.07 -14.75 3.58
C SER A 76 3.42 -15.47 3.65
N ALA A 77 4.38 -15.05 2.83
CA ALA A 77 5.72 -15.63 2.81
C ALA A 77 6.46 -15.42 4.14
N ILE A 78 6.53 -14.18 4.63
CA ILE A 78 7.26 -13.87 5.88
C ILE A 78 6.56 -14.36 7.15
N LEU A 79 5.24 -14.59 7.10
CA LEU A 79 4.51 -15.24 8.20
C LEU A 79 4.77 -16.75 8.27
N LYS A 80 5.02 -17.40 7.13
CA LYS A 80 5.38 -18.82 7.06
C LYS A 80 6.85 -19.05 7.38
N ASP A 81 7.73 -18.22 6.83
CA ASP A 81 9.17 -18.26 7.03
C ASP A 81 9.71 -16.85 7.34
N PRO A 82 10.02 -16.54 8.62
CA PRO A 82 10.59 -15.25 8.99
C PRO A 82 11.92 -14.92 8.29
N ALA A 83 12.68 -15.92 7.82
CA ALA A 83 13.94 -15.71 7.11
C ALA A 83 13.73 -15.12 5.69
N ALA A 84 12.50 -15.15 5.16
CA ALA A 84 12.17 -14.52 3.89
C ALA A 84 12.23 -12.98 3.94
N SER A 85 12.22 -12.38 5.14
CA SER A 85 12.38 -10.94 5.34
C SER A 85 13.83 -10.52 5.06
N LYS A 86 14.05 -9.56 4.15
CA LYS A 86 15.38 -9.02 3.86
C LYS A 86 15.59 -7.63 4.45
N ALA A 87 16.80 -7.35 4.92
CA ALA A 87 17.11 -6.09 5.57
C ALA A 87 16.99 -4.87 4.65
N ASP A 88 17.36 -4.98 3.36
CA ASP A 88 17.31 -3.86 2.40
C ASP A 88 16.01 -3.78 1.59
N GLU A 89 14.98 -4.49 2.05
CA GLU A 89 13.64 -4.47 1.47
C GLU A 89 12.65 -3.83 2.45
N VAL A 90 11.58 -3.28 1.90
CA VAL A 90 10.41 -2.81 2.63
C VAL A 90 9.21 -3.41 1.92
N ILE A 91 8.45 -4.27 2.60
CA ILE A 91 7.26 -4.91 2.03
C ILE A 91 7.61 -5.71 0.76
N GLY A 92 8.75 -6.41 0.79
CA GLY A 92 9.24 -7.23 -0.33
C GLY A 92 9.77 -6.45 -1.53
N ILE A 93 9.90 -5.11 -1.41
CA ILE A 93 10.44 -4.26 -2.47
C ILE A 93 11.74 -3.60 -1.97
N PRO A 94 12.82 -3.63 -2.75
CA PRO A 94 14.08 -2.96 -2.39
C PRO A 94 13.87 -1.48 -2.04
N ARG A 95 14.52 -1.02 -0.95
CA ARG A 95 14.41 0.37 -0.48
C ARG A 95 14.75 1.40 -1.55
N GLY A 96 15.68 1.07 -2.45
CA GLY A 96 16.04 1.92 -3.58
C GLY A 96 14.84 2.25 -4.48
N TYR A 97 13.99 1.26 -4.78
CA TYR A 97 12.80 1.47 -5.59
C TYR A 97 11.75 2.31 -4.89
N TRP A 98 11.56 2.15 -3.58
CA TRP A 98 10.68 3.03 -2.81
C TRP A 98 11.13 4.49 -2.87
N LYS A 99 12.42 4.75 -2.67
CA LYS A 99 12.99 6.09 -2.70
C LYS A 99 12.85 6.73 -4.09
N TRP A 100 13.41 6.09 -5.10
CA TRP A 100 13.47 6.66 -6.45
C TRP A 100 12.12 6.65 -7.15
N GLY A 101 11.32 5.59 -6.96
CA GLY A 101 9.96 5.52 -7.47
C GLY A 101 9.04 6.56 -6.83
N GLY A 102 9.14 6.78 -5.52
CA GLY A 102 8.40 7.83 -4.83
C GLY A 102 8.76 9.24 -5.32
N ILE A 103 10.05 9.54 -5.43
CA ILE A 103 10.54 10.83 -5.98
C ILE A 103 10.03 11.02 -7.41
N ALA A 104 10.20 10.01 -8.28
CA ALA A 104 9.75 10.07 -9.66
C ALA A 104 8.23 10.30 -9.76
N ALA A 105 7.43 9.64 -8.93
CA ALA A 105 5.98 9.81 -8.92
C ALA A 105 5.55 11.22 -8.47
N VAL A 106 6.21 11.79 -7.46
CA VAL A 106 5.94 13.17 -7.02
C VAL A 106 6.32 14.17 -8.12
N LEU A 107 7.50 14.02 -8.71
CA LEU A 107 7.96 14.88 -9.80
C LEU A 107 7.03 14.79 -11.02
N LEU A 108 6.54 13.59 -11.33
CA LEU A 108 5.58 13.39 -12.40
C LEU A 108 4.25 14.08 -12.11
N GLY A 109 3.76 14.00 -10.86
CA GLY A 109 2.56 14.72 -10.45
C GLY A 109 2.72 16.25 -10.52
N LEU A 110 3.86 16.79 -10.06
CA LEU A 110 4.19 18.22 -10.19
C LEU A 110 4.27 18.65 -11.66
N LEU A 111 4.86 17.80 -12.52
CA LEU A 111 4.93 18.05 -13.95
C LEU A 111 3.52 18.17 -14.53
N PHE A 112 2.61 17.23 -14.21
CA PHE A 112 1.24 17.26 -14.68
C PHE A 112 0.42 18.42 -14.10
N ASP A 113 0.62 18.80 -12.83
CA ASP A 113 0.00 20.00 -12.24
C ASP A 113 0.40 21.26 -13.02
N GLY A 114 1.62 21.31 -13.58
CA GLY A 114 2.06 22.41 -14.44
C GLY A 114 1.37 22.48 -15.82
N TYR A 115 0.65 21.43 -16.23
CA TYR A 115 -0.10 21.36 -17.48
C TYR A 115 -1.63 21.28 -17.29
N ALA A 116 -2.11 21.19 -16.04
CA ALA A 116 -3.53 21.10 -15.66
C ALA A 116 -4.11 22.49 -15.37
#